data_AF-A0A1B3E765-F1
#
_entry.id   AF-A0A1B3E765-F1
#
_cell.length_a   1.000
_cell.length_b   1.000
_cell.length_c   1.000
_cell.angle_alpha   90.00
_cell.angle_beta   90.00
_cell.angle_gamma   90.00
#
_symmetry.space_group_name_H-M   'P 1'
#
loop_
_entity.id
_entity.type
_entity.pdbx_description
1 polymer ?
#
loop_
_entity_poly.entity_id
_entity_poly.type
_entity_poly.pdbx_seq_one_letter_code
_entity_poly.pdbx_strand_id
1 'polypeptide(L)'
;MKRFLTCLTCLTLALPLLVAEAGEPLFSADGYRLARYRSPTPSEVDPARTLDTPQLQAQLRARPDTLLIDVYRRQWLQGQFIEDEPHANLPGSLWLANTGDGQLTADWQDYFSRNLRQASQGRRDRPLVFYCRSDCWLSWNAVKRAAALGYTNLYWYRDGIDAWEQAGLPLQSARPVPFP
;
A
#
# COMPACT_ATOMS: atom_id res chain seq x y z
N MET A 1 74.55 39.95 -11.52
CA MET A 1 73.25 40.13 -10.83
C MET A 1 72.19 39.28 -11.55
N LYS A 2 71.93 38.05 -11.09
CA LYS A 2 70.88 37.18 -11.64
C LYS A 2 69.83 36.98 -10.54
N ARG A 3 68.64 37.56 -10.73
CA ARG A 3 67.52 37.47 -9.78
C ARG A 3 66.77 36.16 -10.02
N PHE A 4 66.77 35.29 -9.02
CA PHE A 4 65.91 34.11 -8.95
C PHE A 4 64.45 34.56 -8.80
N LEU A 5 63.57 34.06 -9.67
CA LEU A 5 62.13 34.23 -9.54
C LEU A 5 61.56 32.89 -9.06
N THR A 6 61.29 32.80 -7.77
CA THR A 6 60.68 31.63 -7.13
C THR A 6 59.18 31.67 -7.41
N CYS A 7 58.68 30.76 -8.26
CA CYS A 7 57.26 30.62 -8.56
C CYS A 7 56.62 29.77 -7.46
N LEU A 8 55.86 30.41 -6.56
CA LEU A 8 55.09 29.73 -5.53
C LEU A 8 53.78 29.22 -6.15
N THR A 9 53.72 27.93 -6.48
CA THR A 9 52.49 27.27 -6.91
C THR A 9 51.63 26.94 -5.69
N CYS A 10 50.60 27.76 -5.44
CA CYS A 10 49.53 27.43 -4.50
C CYS A 10 48.70 26.27 -5.08
N LEU A 11 48.92 25.06 -4.57
CA LEU A 11 48.08 23.90 -4.86
C LEU A 11 46.80 23.99 -4.03
N THR A 12 45.73 24.56 -4.60
CA THR A 12 44.39 24.54 -4.00
C THR A 12 43.84 23.12 -4.07
N LEU A 13 43.82 22.41 -2.94
CA LEU A 13 43.06 21.16 -2.78
C LEU A 13 41.57 21.47 -2.98
N ALA A 14 41.03 21.13 -4.15
CA ALA A 14 39.58 21.09 -4.36
C ALA A 14 39.03 19.87 -3.60
N LEU A 15 38.41 20.10 -2.43
CA LEU A 15 37.59 19.09 -1.77
C LEU A 15 36.42 18.76 -2.70
N PRO A 16 36.27 17.52 -3.19
CA PRO A 16 35.03 17.15 -3.85
C PRO A 16 33.91 17.22 -2.81
N LEU A 17 32.93 18.10 -3.06
CA LEU A 17 31.66 18.08 -2.36
C LEU A 17 31.06 16.70 -2.56
N LEU A 18 31.07 15.89 -1.49
CA LEU A 18 30.33 14.65 -1.44
C LEU A 18 28.85 15.04 -1.46
N VAL A 19 28.25 15.08 -2.65
CA VAL A 19 26.81 15.20 -2.78
C VAL A 19 26.26 13.89 -2.23
N ALA A 20 25.77 13.93 -0.98
CA ALA A 20 24.98 12.83 -0.45
C ALA A 20 23.77 12.67 -1.36
N GLU A 21 23.68 11.56 -2.10
CA GLU A 21 22.42 11.18 -2.74
C GLU A 21 21.39 10.99 -1.63
N ALA A 22 20.54 12.00 -1.44
CA ALA A 22 19.36 11.85 -0.62
C ALA A 22 18.51 10.77 -1.29
N GLY A 23 18.49 9.57 -0.70
CA GLY A 23 17.70 8.46 -1.21
C GLY A 23 16.22 8.86 -1.38
N GLU A 24 15.52 8.18 -2.29
CA GLU A 24 14.13 8.51 -2.59
C GLU A 24 13.27 8.63 -1.32
N PRO A 25 12.38 9.64 -1.23
CA PRO A 25 11.55 9.85 -0.06
C PRO A 25 10.66 8.62 0.18
N LEU A 26 10.62 8.14 1.43
CA LEU A 26 9.79 7.00 1.80
C LEU A 26 8.29 7.32 1.79
N PHE A 27 7.93 8.58 2.03
CA PHE A 27 6.54 9.03 2.12
C PHE A 27 6.30 10.26 1.24
N SER A 28 5.08 10.39 0.71
CA SER A 28 4.61 11.62 0.05
C SER A 28 4.33 12.71 1.08
N ALA A 29 4.10 13.94 0.60
CA ALA A 29 3.65 15.05 1.45
C ALA A 29 2.33 14.72 2.19
N ASP A 30 1.43 13.97 1.56
CA ASP A 30 0.18 13.49 2.16
C ASP A 30 0.37 12.25 3.08
N GLY A 31 1.63 11.82 3.24
CA GLY A 31 2.02 10.71 4.10
C GLY A 31 1.70 9.33 3.54
N TYR A 32 1.53 9.15 2.23
CA TYR A 32 1.44 7.82 1.62
C TYR A 32 2.83 7.20 1.46
N ARG A 33 2.98 5.92 1.73
CA ARG A 33 4.25 5.20 1.49
C ARG A 33 4.53 5.13 -0.01
N LEU A 34 5.69 5.65 -0.43
CA LEU A 34 6.14 5.70 -1.82
C LEU A 34 7.02 4.51 -2.21
N ALA A 35 8.01 4.20 -1.39
CA ALA A 35 9.05 3.22 -1.69
C ALA A 35 9.05 2.06 -0.69
N ARG A 36 9.72 0.95 -1.04
CA ARG A 36 9.91 -0.22 -0.16
C ARG A 36 8.59 -0.74 0.42
N TYR A 37 7.63 -1.01 -0.46
CA TYR A 37 6.28 -1.38 -0.04
C TYR A 37 6.21 -2.74 0.68
N ARG A 38 7.18 -3.65 0.47
CA ARG A 38 7.40 -4.84 1.29
C ARG A 38 8.51 -4.58 2.31
N SER A 39 8.14 -4.08 3.49
CA SER A 39 9.06 -3.80 4.60
C SER A 39 8.28 -3.66 5.91
N PRO A 40 8.92 -3.73 7.10
CA PRO A 40 8.21 -3.62 8.37
C PRO A 40 7.27 -2.42 8.41
N THR A 41 6.02 -2.70 8.78
CA THR A 41 4.96 -1.69 8.94
C THR A 41 4.72 -1.38 10.42
N PRO A 42 4.16 -0.20 10.76
CA PRO A 42 3.69 0.08 12.11
C PRO A 42 2.66 -0.96 12.58
N SER A 43 2.41 -1.04 13.88
CA SER A 43 1.33 -1.87 14.44
C SER A 43 -0.06 -1.30 14.17
N GLU A 44 -0.16 0.00 13.87
CA GLU A 44 -1.41 0.74 13.77
C GLU A 44 -1.43 1.67 12.56
N VAL A 45 -2.64 2.03 12.10
CA VAL A 45 -2.86 3.00 11.04
C VAL A 45 -4.08 3.86 11.38
N ASP A 46 -3.85 5.11 11.75
CA ASP A 46 -4.94 6.07 11.99
C ASP A 46 -5.67 6.36 10.65
N PRO A 47 -7.02 6.29 10.58
CA PRO A 47 -7.99 6.07 11.67
C PRO A 47 -8.57 4.65 11.79
N ALA A 48 -7.95 3.65 11.17
CA ALA A 48 -8.45 2.28 11.26
C ALA A 48 -8.02 1.55 12.53
N ARG A 49 -8.85 0.60 12.93
CA ARG A 49 -8.47 -0.39 13.94
C ARG A 49 -7.69 -1.53 13.29
N THR A 50 -6.49 -1.82 13.78
CA THR A 50 -5.77 -3.04 13.39
C THR A 50 -6.47 -4.27 13.97
N LEU A 51 -6.63 -5.31 13.16
CA LEU A 51 -7.16 -6.62 13.57
C LEU A 51 -6.09 -7.70 13.43
N ASP A 52 -6.02 -8.59 14.41
CA ASP A 52 -5.39 -9.90 14.27
C ASP A 52 -6.38 -10.93 13.69
N THR A 53 -5.93 -12.17 13.45
CA THR A 53 -6.77 -13.21 12.83
C THR A 53 -8.01 -13.55 13.68
N PRO A 54 -7.92 -13.82 15.00
CA PRO A 54 -9.10 -14.05 15.84
C PRO A 54 -10.09 -12.88 15.84
N GLN A 55 -9.60 -11.64 15.89
CA GLN A 55 -10.43 -10.43 15.86
C GLN A 55 -11.12 -10.25 14.51
N LEU A 56 -10.44 -10.53 13.40
CA LEU A 56 -11.06 -10.53 12.08
C LEU A 56 -12.18 -11.57 11.98
N GLN A 57 -11.95 -12.80 12.45
CA GLN A 57 -13.00 -13.82 12.45
C GLN A 57 -14.20 -13.40 13.33
N ALA A 58 -13.94 -12.76 14.48
CA ALA A 58 -15.01 -12.23 15.34
C ALA A 58 -15.78 -11.09 14.65
N GLN A 59 -15.09 -10.17 13.97
CA GLN A 59 -15.69 -9.12 13.16
C GLN A 59 -16.60 -9.70 12.07
N LEU A 60 -16.13 -10.68 11.31
CA LEU A 60 -16.90 -11.31 10.24
C LEU A 60 -18.15 -12.04 10.75
N ARG A 61 -18.07 -12.67 11.94
CA ARG A 61 -19.23 -13.29 12.59
C ARG A 61 -20.25 -12.27 13.08
N ALA A 62 -19.79 -11.17 13.70
CA ALA A 62 -20.66 -10.15 14.27
C ALA A 62 -21.26 -9.21 13.20
N ARG A 63 -20.51 -8.96 12.12
CA ARG A 63 -20.82 -8.04 11.03
C ARG A 63 -20.60 -8.73 9.69
N PRO A 64 -21.52 -9.63 9.28
CA PRO A 64 -21.43 -10.32 7.97
C PRO A 64 -21.55 -9.36 6.78
N ASP A 65 -21.91 -8.10 7.01
CA ASP A 65 -21.90 -7.03 6.02
C ASP A 65 -20.52 -6.38 5.80
N THR A 66 -19.50 -6.78 6.57
CA THR A 66 -18.11 -6.31 6.45
C THR A 66 -17.55 -6.64 5.08
N LEU A 67 -16.98 -5.64 4.41
CA LEU A 67 -16.33 -5.82 3.12
C LEU A 67 -14.84 -6.08 3.33
N LEU A 68 -14.35 -7.16 2.75
CA LEU A 68 -12.93 -7.49 2.70
C LEU A 68 -12.35 -6.95 1.40
N ILE A 69 -11.31 -6.12 1.49
CA ILE A 69 -10.66 -5.46 0.36
C ILE A 69 -9.21 -5.91 0.28
N ASP A 70 -8.91 -6.75 -0.72
CA ASP A 70 -7.54 -7.08 -1.09
C ASP A 70 -6.97 -5.96 -1.96
N VAL A 71 -5.77 -5.49 -1.66
CA VAL A 71 -5.05 -4.52 -2.48
C VAL A 71 -3.68 -5.00 -2.93
N TYR A 72 -3.44 -6.31 -2.87
CA TYR A 72 -2.19 -6.92 -3.34
C TYR A 72 -1.94 -6.54 -4.80
N ARG A 73 -0.67 -6.32 -5.11
CA ARG A 73 -0.25 -5.83 -6.43
C ARG A 73 -0.43 -6.94 -7.47
N ARG A 74 -0.89 -6.55 -8.67
CA ARG A 74 -0.92 -7.37 -9.88
C ARG A 74 -0.31 -6.57 -11.01
N GLN A 75 0.59 -7.20 -11.78
CA GLN A 75 1.22 -6.55 -12.91
C GLN A 75 0.17 -6.03 -13.91
N TRP A 76 0.32 -4.77 -14.32
CA TRP A 76 -0.52 -4.09 -15.30
C TRP A 76 0.33 -3.70 -16.50
N LEU A 77 0.07 -4.30 -17.65
CA LEU A 77 0.80 -4.05 -18.90
C LEU A 77 -0.19 -3.96 -20.06
N GLN A 78 0.06 -3.02 -20.98
CA GLN A 78 -0.73 -2.87 -22.21
C GLN A 78 -2.25 -2.80 -21.97
N GLY A 79 -2.66 -2.15 -20.87
CA GLY A 79 -4.08 -1.98 -20.55
C GLY A 79 -4.78 -3.20 -19.94
N GLN A 80 -4.02 -4.16 -19.39
CA GLN A 80 -4.60 -5.35 -18.75
C GLN A 80 -3.76 -5.86 -17.58
N PHE A 81 -4.42 -6.58 -16.67
CA PHE A 81 -3.75 -7.36 -15.63
C PHE A 81 -3.14 -8.63 -16.23
N ILE A 82 -1.91 -8.97 -15.80
CA ILE A 82 -1.21 -10.16 -16.28
C ILE A 82 -1.41 -11.32 -15.30
N GLU A 83 -2.07 -12.40 -15.76
CA GLU A 83 -2.33 -13.61 -14.97
C GLU A 83 -1.13 -14.59 -14.98
N ASP A 84 0.04 -14.12 -14.55
CA ASP A 84 1.28 -14.91 -14.48
C ASP A 84 1.35 -15.86 -13.27
N GLU A 85 0.80 -15.42 -12.14
CA GLU A 85 0.75 -16.18 -10.89
C GLU A 85 -0.68 -16.33 -10.35
N PRO A 86 -1.08 -17.48 -9.80
CA PRO A 86 -2.35 -17.60 -9.10
C PRO A 86 -2.37 -16.69 -7.87
N HIS A 87 -3.54 -16.10 -7.59
CA HIS A 87 -3.78 -15.34 -6.36
C HIS A 87 -5.04 -15.85 -5.70
N ALA A 88 -5.02 -15.88 -4.37
CA ALA A 88 -6.15 -16.26 -3.56
C ALA A 88 -6.49 -15.12 -2.61
N ASN A 89 -7.76 -15.03 -2.23
CA ASN A 89 -8.29 -14.07 -1.29
C ASN A 89 -8.81 -14.78 -0.05
N LEU A 90 -9.02 -14.00 1.02
CA LEU A 90 -9.99 -14.38 2.03
C LEU A 90 -11.37 -14.53 1.37
N PRO A 91 -12.19 -15.52 1.76
CA PRO A 91 -13.49 -15.77 1.13
C PRO A 91 -14.39 -14.52 1.12
N GLY A 92 -14.96 -14.20 -0.04
CA GLY A 92 -15.84 -13.04 -0.22
C GLY A 92 -15.15 -11.69 -0.42
N SER A 93 -13.82 -11.66 -0.57
CA SER A 93 -13.09 -10.39 -0.76
C SER A 93 -13.21 -9.82 -2.17
N LEU A 94 -13.23 -8.49 -2.24
CA LEU A 94 -13.06 -7.71 -3.46
C LEU A 94 -11.58 -7.41 -3.66
N TRP A 95 -11.02 -7.78 -4.82
CA TRP A 95 -9.62 -7.47 -5.11
C TRP A 95 -9.48 -6.19 -5.95
N LEU A 96 -9.07 -5.12 -5.29
CA LEU A 96 -8.75 -3.82 -5.88
C LEU A 96 -7.24 -3.68 -6.05
N ALA A 97 -6.68 -4.49 -6.96
CA ALA A 97 -5.24 -4.56 -7.19
C ALA A 97 -4.61 -3.17 -7.44
N ASN A 98 -3.38 -2.99 -6.97
CA ASN A 98 -2.54 -1.79 -7.18
C ASN A 98 -3.04 -0.50 -6.50
N THR A 99 -4.25 -0.47 -5.94
CA THR A 99 -4.82 0.74 -5.31
C THR A 99 -4.13 1.17 -4.02
N GLY A 100 -3.24 0.33 -3.48
CA GLY A 100 -2.36 0.69 -2.38
C GLY A 100 -1.04 1.36 -2.79
N ASP A 101 -0.73 1.49 -4.09
CA ASP A 101 0.50 2.12 -4.55
C ASP A 101 0.63 3.56 -4.05
N GLY A 102 1.84 4.03 -3.73
CA GLY A 102 2.05 5.32 -3.07
C GLY A 102 1.50 6.52 -3.84
N GLN A 103 1.60 6.47 -5.16
CA GLN A 103 1.02 7.46 -6.08
C GLN A 103 0.06 6.74 -7.03
N LEU A 104 -1.17 7.24 -7.10
CA LEU A 104 -2.17 6.76 -8.04
C LEU A 104 -2.46 7.85 -9.07
N THR A 105 -2.57 7.48 -10.34
CA THR A 105 -3.16 8.37 -11.35
C THR A 105 -4.64 8.61 -11.06
N ALA A 106 -5.25 9.59 -11.72
CA ALA A 106 -6.68 9.87 -11.57
C ALA A 106 -7.54 8.62 -11.84
N ASP A 107 -7.24 7.85 -12.89
CA ASP A 107 -8.00 6.65 -13.23
C ASP A 107 -7.92 5.57 -12.13
N TRP A 108 -6.76 5.40 -11.49
CA TRP A 108 -6.60 4.48 -10.35
C TRP A 108 -7.32 4.96 -9.08
N GLN A 109 -7.35 6.28 -8.84
CA GLN A 109 -8.14 6.85 -7.74
C GLN A 109 -9.64 6.67 -7.99
N ASP A 110 -10.10 6.88 -9.22
CA ASP A 110 -11.49 6.69 -9.62
C ASP A 110 -11.89 5.21 -9.62
N TYR A 111 -11.01 4.31 -10.04
CA TYR A 111 -11.19 2.87 -9.92
C TYR A 111 -11.39 2.45 -8.46
N PHE A 112 -10.52 2.92 -7.55
CA PHE A 112 -10.64 2.64 -6.12
C PHE A 112 -11.97 3.19 -5.55
N SER A 113 -12.25 4.47 -5.78
CA SER A 113 -13.41 5.15 -5.19
C SER A 113 -14.74 4.61 -5.73
N ARG A 114 -14.85 4.31 -7.02
CA ARG A 114 -16.06 3.75 -7.64
C ARG A 114 -16.36 2.36 -7.11
N ASN A 115 -15.35 1.49 -7.01
CA ASN A 115 -15.55 0.13 -6.54
C ASN A 115 -15.90 0.08 -5.05
N LEU A 116 -15.25 0.89 -4.20
CA LEU A 116 -15.65 0.98 -2.79
C LEU A 116 -17.08 1.50 -2.66
N ARG A 117 -17.47 2.52 -3.43
CA ARG A 117 -18.85 3.05 -3.41
C ARG A 117 -19.85 1.99 -3.85
N GLN A 118 -19.55 1.23 -4.91
CA GLN A 118 -20.42 0.17 -5.40
C GLN A 118 -20.58 -0.95 -4.37
N ALA A 119 -19.46 -1.47 -3.85
CA ALA A 119 -19.48 -2.56 -2.86
C ALA A 119 -20.18 -2.14 -1.56
N SER A 120 -19.97 -0.89 -1.12
CA SER A 120 -20.62 -0.34 0.07
C SER A 120 -22.06 0.12 -0.16
N GLN A 121 -22.56 0.09 -1.40
CA GLN A 121 -23.86 0.67 -1.79
C GLN A 121 -23.97 2.16 -1.42
N GLY A 122 -22.86 2.88 -1.51
CA GLY A 122 -22.75 4.30 -1.13
C GLY A 122 -22.67 4.58 0.37
N ARG A 123 -22.71 3.54 1.22
CA ARG A 123 -22.68 3.69 2.68
C ARG A 123 -21.26 3.84 3.21
N ARG A 124 -20.91 5.03 3.70
CA ARG A 124 -19.58 5.35 4.27
C ARG A 124 -19.32 4.72 5.65
N ASP A 125 -20.39 4.31 6.34
CA ASP A 125 -20.35 3.61 7.63
C ASP A 125 -20.27 2.08 7.47
N ARG A 126 -20.23 1.55 6.24
CA ARG A 126 -20.07 0.11 6.05
C ARG A 126 -18.67 -0.33 6.52
N PRO A 127 -18.54 -1.40 7.34
CA PRO A 127 -17.23 -1.87 7.79
C PRO A 127 -16.37 -2.31 6.61
N LEU A 128 -15.16 -1.75 6.49
CA LEU A 128 -14.17 -2.12 5.48
C LEU A 128 -12.90 -2.65 6.15
N VAL A 129 -12.51 -3.87 5.81
CA VAL A 129 -11.22 -4.43 6.21
C VAL A 129 -10.30 -4.44 4.99
N PHE A 130 -9.21 -3.69 5.07
CA PHE A 130 -8.16 -3.70 4.04
C PHE A 130 -7.05 -4.66 4.41
N TYR A 131 -6.59 -5.44 3.45
CA TYR A 131 -5.49 -6.39 3.65
C TYR A 131 -4.63 -6.55 2.39
N CYS A 132 -3.45 -7.13 2.61
CA CYS A 132 -2.47 -7.47 1.59
C CYS A 132 -1.75 -8.74 2.08
N ARG A 133 -0.41 -8.76 2.05
CA ARG A 133 0.44 -9.73 2.74
C ARG A 133 1.06 -9.11 3.99
N SER A 134 1.78 -9.90 4.78
CA SER A 134 2.59 -9.39 5.87
C SER A 134 3.63 -8.39 5.36
N ASP A 135 3.91 -7.37 6.18
CA ASP A 135 4.85 -6.29 5.87
C ASP A 135 4.54 -5.57 4.55
N CYS A 136 3.26 -5.41 4.22
CA CYS A 136 2.81 -4.73 3.01
C CYS A 136 2.22 -3.35 3.30
N TRP A 137 2.89 -2.30 2.81
CA TRP A 137 2.42 -0.92 2.93
C TRP A 137 1.25 -0.56 2.01
N LEU A 138 0.89 -1.42 1.06
CA LEU A 138 -0.21 -1.14 0.12
C LEU A 138 -1.56 -1.09 0.85
N SER A 139 -1.84 -2.04 1.74
CA SER A 139 -3.07 -2.02 2.55
C SER A 139 -3.10 -0.86 3.53
N TRP A 140 -1.95 -0.46 4.09
CA TRP A 140 -1.83 0.73 4.92
C TRP A 140 -2.19 2.02 4.15
N ASN A 141 -1.67 2.18 2.93
CA ASN A 141 -2.04 3.30 2.07
C ASN A 141 -3.53 3.27 1.67
N ALA A 142 -4.07 2.08 1.36
CA ALA A 142 -5.47 1.92 0.97
C ALA A 142 -6.43 2.33 2.10
N VAL A 143 -6.11 2.00 3.35
CA VAL A 143 -6.87 2.49 4.53
C VAL A 143 -6.92 4.01 4.55
N LYS A 144 -5.77 4.68 4.43
CA LYS A 144 -5.71 6.14 4.43
C LYS A 144 -6.51 6.77 3.29
N ARG A 145 -6.49 6.14 2.11
CA ARG A 145 -7.32 6.58 0.97
C ARG A 145 -8.80 6.43 1.26
N ALA A 146 -9.22 5.31 1.84
CA ALA A 146 -10.61 5.11 2.23
C ALA A 146 -11.05 6.15 3.29
N ALA A 147 -10.18 6.46 4.26
CA ALA A 147 -10.44 7.52 5.22
C ALA A 147 -10.61 8.89 4.55
N ALA A 148 -9.74 9.24 3.60
CA ALA A 148 -9.84 10.47 2.83
C ALA A 148 -11.13 10.57 1.98
N LEU A 149 -11.71 9.43 1.58
CA LEU A 149 -13.02 9.35 0.91
C LEU A 149 -14.22 9.44 1.87
N GLY A 150 -13.96 9.52 3.18
CA GLY A 150 -14.96 9.69 4.24
C GLY A 150 -15.52 8.39 4.81
N TYR A 151 -14.91 7.23 4.54
CA TYR A 151 -15.31 5.99 5.20
C TYR A 151 -14.90 6.00 6.67
N THR A 152 -15.81 5.60 7.55
CA THR A 152 -15.64 5.79 9.01
C THR A 152 -15.34 4.51 9.78
N ASN A 153 -15.78 3.35 9.26
CA ASN A 153 -15.61 2.06 9.92
C ASN A 153 -14.49 1.28 9.22
N LEU A 154 -13.26 1.71 9.48
CA LEU A 154 -12.06 1.19 8.82
C LEU A 154 -11.31 0.23 9.72
N TYR A 155 -10.86 -0.86 9.12
CA TYR A 155 -10.06 -1.88 9.77
C TYR A 155 -8.88 -2.25 8.88
N TRP A 156 -7.76 -2.58 9.50
CA TRP A 156 -6.55 -3.02 8.82
C TRP A 156 -6.17 -4.40 9.31
N TYR A 157 -6.22 -5.40 8.43
CA TYR A 157 -5.71 -6.73 8.73
C TYR A 157 -4.25 -6.79 8.30
N ARG A 158 -3.37 -6.36 9.21
CA ARG A 158 -1.96 -6.01 8.98
C ARG A 158 -1.15 -7.17 8.39
N ASP A 159 -1.28 -8.35 8.98
CA ASP A 159 -0.47 -9.51 8.59
C ASP A 159 -1.08 -10.25 7.38
N GLY A 160 -2.29 -9.84 6.99
CA GLY A 160 -2.90 -10.16 5.72
C GLY A 160 -3.11 -11.64 5.47
N ILE A 161 -3.09 -12.01 4.20
CA ILE A 161 -3.34 -13.39 3.78
C ILE A 161 -2.34 -14.39 4.37
N ASP A 162 -1.09 -13.97 4.62
CA ASP A 162 -0.06 -14.85 5.17
C ASP A 162 -0.47 -15.38 6.56
N ALA A 163 -0.97 -14.51 7.45
CA ALA A 163 -1.47 -14.92 8.77
C ALA A 163 -2.79 -15.69 8.71
N TRP A 164 -3.61 -15.46 7.68
CA TRP A 164 -4.84 -16.22 7.46
C TRP A 164 -4.55 -17.66 7.04
N GLU A 165 -3.61 -17.83 6.11
CA GLU A 165 -3.13 -19.13 5.65
C GLU A 165 -2.41 -19.90 6.76
N GLN A 166 -1.54 -19.23 7.53
CA GLN A 166 -0.87 -19.83 8.69
C GLN A 166 -1.86 -20.35 9.75
N ALA A 167 -3.01 -19.71 9.88
CA ALA A 167 -4.09 -20.16 10.76
C ALA A 167 -4.91 -21.35 10.18
N GLY A 168 -4.57 -21.85 8.99
CA GLY A 168 -5.26 -22.96 8.33
C GLY A 168 -6.67 -22.62 7.86
N LEU A 169 -6.95 -21.33 7.62
CA LEU A 169 -8.28 -20.85 7.24
C LEU A 169 -8.48 -20.93 5.71
N PRO A 170 -9.74 -21.11 5.24
CA PRO A 170 -10.01 -21.31 3.83
C PRO A 170 -9.65 -20.09 2.99
N LEU A 171 -9.17 -20.35 1.78
CA LEU A 171 -8.86 -19.34 0.75
C LEU A 171 -9.71 -19.60 -0.50
N GLN A 172 -9.90 -18.54 -1.29
CA GLN A 172 -10.65 -18.60 -2.55
C GLN A 172 -9.81 -18.03 -3.69
N SER A 173 -9.70 -18.77 -4.81
CA SER A 173 -9.07 -18.24 -6.03
C SER A 173 -9.74 -16.93 -6.47
N ALA A 174 -8.94 -15.94 -6.85
CA ALA A 174 -9.43 -14.60 -7.11
C ALA A 174 -8.83 -13.96 -8.36
N ARG A 175 -9.60 -13.09 -8.98
CA ARG A 175 -9.18 -12.18 -10.05
C ARG A 175 -9.39 -10.74 -9.62
N PRO A 176 -8.54 -9.79 -10.06
CA PRO A 176 -8.77 -8.38 -9.79
C PRO A 176 -10.10 -7.94 -10.38
N VAL A 177 -10.76 -6.98 -9.75
CA VAL A 177 -11.85 -6.28 -10.40
C VAL A 177 -11.29 -5.61 -11.66
N PRO A 178 -11.92 -5.76 -12.84
CA PRO A 178 -11.42 -5.17 -14.07
C PRO A 178 -11.17 -3.67 -13.91
N PHE A 179 -9.98 -3.25 -14.32
CA PHE A 179 -9.68 -1.83 -14.45
C PHE A 179 -10.27 -1.31 -15.78
N PRO A 180 -10.85 -0.09 -15.81
CA PRO A 180 -11.53 0.45 -16.99
C PRO A 180 -10.63 0.66 -18.21
#